data_AF-A0A133NJ30-F1
#
_entry.id   AF-A0A133NJ30-F1
#
_cell.length_a   1.000
_cell.length_b   1.000
_cell.length_c   1.000
_cell.angle_alpha   90.00
_cell.angle_beta   90.00
_cell.angle_gamma   90.00
#
_symmetry.space_group_name_H-M   'P 1'
#
loop_
_entity.id
_entity.type
_entity.pdbx_description
1 polymer ?
#
loop_
_entity_poly.entity_id
_entity_poly.type
_entity_poly.pdbx_seq_one_letter_code
_entity_poly.pdbx_strand_id
1 'polypeptide(L)'
;GNVVTNDLKVVTGSSKIDKKGNITEKNAKGDIAIDARNLGGMYANRIKIISTDKGAGVNSDAFIVSKNSKLEITADGKIKVNKVQGKGIDIKGKEYE
;
A
#
# COMPACT_ATOMS: atom_id res chain seq x y z
N GLY A 1 -12.98 4.95 -10.80
CA GLY A 1 -13.18 6.09 -9.87
C GLY A 1 -11.93 6.35 -9.08
N ASN A 2 -11.72 7.55 -8.55
CA ASN A 2 -10.45 7.93 -7.90
C ASN A 2 -10.62 8.05 -6.37
N VAL A 3 -9.56 7.74 -5.63
CA VAL A 3 -9.45 8.07 -4.20
C VAL A 3 -8.65 9.37 -4.09
N VAL A 4 -9.28 10.40 -3.53
CA VAL A 4 -8.65 11.72 -3.34
C VAL A 4 -8.79 12.12 -1.87
N THR A 5 -7.67 12.34 -1.19
CA THR A 5 -7.62 12.66 0.24
C THR A 5 -6.36 13.46 0.57
N ASN A 6 -6.25 14.03 1.78
CA ASN A 6 -4.99 14.61 2.24
C ASN A 6 -3.98 13.52 2.61
N ASP A 7 -4.38 12.55 3.43
CA ASP A 7 -3.55 11.41 3.82
C ASP A 7 -4.29 10.12 3.47
N LEU A 8 -3.61 9.23 2.73
CA LEU A 8 -4.10 7.90 2.42
C LEU A 8 -3.24 6.87 3.13
N LYS A 9 -3.85 6.12 4.05
CA LYS A 9 -3.22 4.97 4.71
C LYS A 9 -4.08 3.73 4.49
N VAL A 10 -3.52 2.73 3.82
CA VAL A 10 -4.17 1.43 3.59
C VAL A 10 -3.31 0.36 4.24
N VAL A 11 -3.92 -0.42 5.13
CA VAL A 11 -3.27 -1.57 5.77
C VAL A 11 -4.15 -2.79 5.53
N THR A 12 -3.57 -3.83 4.93
CA THR A 12 -4.21 -5.13 4.70
C THR A 12 -3.37 -6.26 5.27
N GLY A 13 -4.03 -7.40 5.46
CA GLY A 13 -3.44 -8.56 6.10
C GLY A 13 -3.62 -8.56 7.61
N SER A 14 -3.08 -9.61 8.20
CA SER A 14 -3.24 -9.95 9.61
C SER A 14 -2.28 -9.13 10.47
N SER A 15 -2.82 -8.09 11.10
CA SER A 15 -2.08 -7.17 11.99
C SER A 15 -2.97 -6.64 13.11
N LYS A 16 -2.39 -6.31 14.27
CA LYS A 16 -3.07 -5.49 15.28
C LYS A 16 -2.87 -4.03 14.95
N ILE A 17 -3.96 -3.28 14.95
CA ILE A 17 -4.00 -1.87 14.57
C ILE A 17 -4.58 -1.05 15.71
N ASP A 18 -3.90 0.02 16.12
CA ASP A 18 -4.42 0.95 17.13
C ASP A 18 -5.54 1.86 16.57
N LYS A 19 -6.20 2.63 17.44
CA LYS A 19 -7.25 3.59 17.02
C LYS A 19 -6.75 4.70 16.07
N LYS A 20 -5.43 4.89 15.97
CA LYS A 20 -4.77 5.86 15.07
C LYS A 20 -4.34 5.20 13.75
N GLY A 21 -4.69 3.93 13.53
CA GLY A 21 -4.38 3.18 12.33
C GLY A 21 -2.93 2.66 12.27
N ASN A 22 -2.16 2.70 13.36
CA ASN A 22 -0.78 2.21 13.40
C ASN A 22 -0.72 0.71 13.68
N ILE A 23 0.22 0.04 13.01
CA ILE A 23 0.49 -1.38 13.25
C ILE A 23 1.25 -1.49 14.57
N THR A 24 0.66 -2.20 15.54
CA THR A 24 1.28 -2.48 16.84
C THR A 24 1.87 -3.89 16.91
N GLU A 25 1.38 -4.81 16.06
CA GLU A 25 1.86 -6.18 15.96
C GLU A 25 1.56 -6.72 14.55
N LYS A 26 2.52 -7.42 13.93
CA LYS A 26 2.34 -8.09 12.64
C LYS A 26 2.12 -9.59 12.88
N ASN A 27 1.07 -10.15 12.31
CA ASN A 27 0.72 -11.56 12.41
C ASN A 27 0.62 -12.18 11.02
N ALA A 28 1.75 -12.39 10.33
CA ALA A 28 1.80 -12.82 8.93
C ALA A 28 1.34 -14.29 8.70
N LYS A 29 0.06 -14.57 8.96
CA LYS A 29 -0.56 -15.91 8.84
C LYS A 29 -1.63 -15.99 7.74
N GLY A 30 -1.93 -14.90 7.05
CA GLY A 30 -2.86 -14.88 5.92
C GLY A 30 -2.17 -14.56 4.60
N ASP A 31 -2.98 -14.45 3.53
CA ASP A 31 -2.57 -14.16 2.15
C ASP A 31 -3.32 -12.92 1.56
N ILE A 32 -3.76 -11.97 2.40
CA ILE A 32 -4.62 -10.88 1.94
C ILE A 32 -3.82 -9.79 1.21
N ALA A 33 -3.93 -9.79 -0.13
CA ALA A 33 -3.32 -8.81 -1.02
C ALA A 33 -4.24 -7.62 -1.35
N ILE A 34 -3.65 -6.54 -1.88
CA ILE A 34 -4.38 -5.42 -2.47
C ILE A 34 -4.46 -5.61 -3.98
N ASP A 35 -5.66 -5.77 -4.54
CA ASP A 35 -5.90 -5.72 -5.98
C ASP A 35 -6.75 -4.49 -6.33
N ALA A 36 -6.11 -3.53 -6.97
CA ALA A 36 -6.64 -2.25 -7.39
C ALA A 36 -6.55 -2.08 -8.92
N ARG A 37 -6.41 -3.16 -9.70
CA ARG A 37 -6.29 -3.09 -11.17
C ARG A 37 -7.46 -2.39 -11.86
N ASN A 38 -8.67 -2.63 -11.35
CA ASN A 38 -9.90 -2.02 -11.86
C ASN A 38 -10.34 -0.78 -11.04
N LEU A 39 -9.60 -0.44 -9.99
CA LEU A 39 -9.82 0.79 -9.24
C LEU A 39 -9.09 1.92 -9.97
N GLY A 40 -9.62 3.14 -9.93
CA GLY A 40 -8.93 4.28 -10.53
C GLY A 40 -7.79 4.78 -9.65
N GLY A 41 -7.29 5.97 -9.96
CA GLY A 41 -6.06 6.47 -9.35
C GLY A 41 -6.22 6.87 -7.88
N MET A 42 -5.10 6.82 -7.16
CA MET A 42 -4.96 7.27 -5.78
C MET A 42 -4.15 8.56 -5.76
N TYR A 43 -4.74 9.64 -5.24
CA TYR A 43 -4.12 10.97 -5.22
C TYR A 43 -4.20 11.55 -3.81
N ALA A 44 -3.05 11.72 -3.15
CA ALA A 44 -3.01 12.30 -1.81
C ALA A 44 -1.80 13.20 -1.57
N ASN A 45 -1.79 13.93 -0.46
CA ASN A 45 -0.59 14.64 -0.02
C ASN A 45 0.48 13.67 0.52
N ARG A 46 0.05 12.60 1.20
CA ARG A 46 0.87 11.48 1.69
C ARG A 46 0.15 10.16 1.41
N ILE A 47 0.89 9.15 0.95
CA ILE A 47 0.36 7.80 0.70
C ILE A 47 1.19 6.77 1.44
N LYS A 48 0.53 5.86 2.16
CA LYS A 48 1.14 4.68 2.77
C LYS A 48 0.27 3.45 2.55
N ILE A 49 0.81 2.46 1.84
CA ILE A 49 0.14 1.20 1.54
C ILE A 49 0.96 0.07 2.16
N ILE A 50 0.33 -0.75 3.00
CA ILE A 50 1.01 -1.80 3.77
C ILE A 50 0.22 -3.11 3.63
N SER A 51 0.83 -4.11 3.00
CA SER A 51 0.38 -5.51 3.03
C SER A 51 1.29 -6.29 3.98
N THR A 52 0.73 -6.86 5.05
CA THR A 52 1.53 -7.51 6.12
C THR A 52 1.56 -9.03 6.07
N ASP A 53 0.72 -9.61 5.24
CA ASP A 53 0.56 -11.06 5.10
C ASP A 53 1.67 -11.66 4.23
N LYS A 54 2.19 -12.83 4.62
CA LYS A 54 3.32 -13.47 3.94
C LYS A 54 2.86 -13.93 2.56
N GLY A 55 3.59 -13.55 1.51
CA GLY A 55 3.19 -13.79 0.11
C GLY A 55 2.18 -12.77 -0.45
N ALA A 56 1.59 -11.91 0.40
CA ALA A 56 0.54 -10.99 -0.03
C ALA A 56 1.09 -9.70 -0.65
N GLY A 57 0.74 -9.48 -1.91
CA GLY A 57 1.23 -8.38 -2.73
C GLY A 57 0.35 -7.13 -2.80
N VAL A 58 0.79 -6.19 -3.65
CA VAL A 58 0.01 -5.03 -4.08
C VAL A 58 -0.02 -5.02 -5.61
N ASN A 59 -1.21 -4.91 -6.20
CA ASN A 59 -1.40 -4.94 -7.64
C ASN A 59 -2.31 -3.77 -8.07
N SER A 60 -1.78 -2.78 -8.78
CA SER A 60 -2.53 -1.60 -9.22
C SER A 60 -2.14 -1.21 -10.65
N ASP A 61 -3.11 -1.23 -11.55
CA ASP A 61 -2.91 -0.73 -12.93
C ASP A 61 -3.19 0.79 -13.05
N ALA A 62 -3.61 1.44 -11.96
CA ALA A 62 -3.86 2.88 -11.89
C ALA A 62 -2.68 3.70 -11.37
N PHE A 63 -2.79 5.02 -11.49
CA PHE A 63 -1.77 5.98 -11.03
C PHE A 63 -1.85 6.19 -9.52
N ILE A 64 -0.71 6.17 -8.85
CA ILE A 64 -0.59 6.44 -7.41
C ILE A 64 0.31 7.67 -7.24
N VAL A 65 -0.27 8.78 -6.80
CA VAL A 65 0.39 10.10 -6.79
C VAL A 65 0.34 10.72 -5.39
N SER A 66 1.52 10.93 -4.82
CA SER A 66 1.72 11.78 -3.64
C SER A 66 2.16 13.18 -4.09
N LYS A 67 1.49 14.24 -3.63
CA LYS A 67 1.76 15.62 -4.06
C LYS A 67 3.03 16.18 -3.45
N ASN A 68 3.09 16.28 -2.12
CA ASN A 68 4.18 16.98 -1.44
C ASN A 68 4.92 16.15 -0.39
N SER A 69 4.41 14.95 -0.04
CA SER A 69 5.01 14.09 0.98
C SER A 69 5.48 12.75 0.42
N LYS A 70 5.99 11.90 1.31
CA LYS A 70 6.44 10.55 0.98
C LYS A 70 5.27 9.67 0.50
N LEU A 71 5.55 8.83 -0.49
CA LEU A 71 4.76 7.71 -0.93
C LEU A 71 5.48 6.43 -0.51
N GLU A 72 4.82 5.62 0.31
CA GLU A 72 5.36 4.35 0.81
C GLU A 72 4.45 3.19 0.38
N ILE A 73 5.01 2.16 -0.26
CA ILE A 73 4.32 0.89 -0.52
C ILE A 73 5.18 -0.23 0.04
N THR A 74 4.69 -0.94 1.03
CA THR A 74 5.37 -2.08 1.64
C THR A 74 4.49 -3.31 1.55
N ALA A 75 5.03 -4.41 1.04
CA ALA A 75 4.31 -5.66 0.96
C ALA A 75 5.25 -6.80 1.34
N ASP A 76 4.75 -7.74 2.13
CA ASP A 76 5.38 -9.06 2.27
C ASP A 76 4.96 -9.93 1.07
N GLY A 77 5.17 -9.43 -0.15
CA GLY A 77 4.78 -10.07 -1.40
C GLY A 77 5.16 -9.22 -2.61
N LYS A 78 4.77 -9.66 -3.80
CA LYS A 78 5.07 -8.95 -5.06
C LYS A 78 4.31 -7.61 -5.13
N ILE A 79 4.98 -6.57 -5.60
CA ILE A 79 4.37 -5.26 -5.86
C ILE A 79 4.37 -5.01 -7.36
N LYS A 80 3.18 -4.88 -7.93
CA LYS A 80 2.94 -4.44 -9.30
C LYS A 80 2.14 -3.14 -9.28
N VAL A 81 2.74 -2.08 -9.80
CA VAL A 81 2.11 -0.75 -9.89
C VAL A 81 2.41 -0.15 -11.27
N ASN A 82 1.41 0.42 -11.94
CA ASN A 82 1.59 1.01 -13.26
C ASN A 82 2.43 2.29 -13.22
N LYS A 83 2.00 3.30 -12.45
CA LYS A 83 2.73 4.57 -12.32
C LYS A 83 2.68 5.10 -10.91
N VAL A 84 3.85 5.47 -10.40
CA VAL A 84 4.02 6.04 -9.06
C VAL A 84 4.73 7.38 -9.18
N GLN A 85 4.21 8.43 -8.53
CA GLN A 85 4.80 9.77 -8.53
C GLN A 85 4.75 10.38 -7.13
N GLY A 86 5.84 11.00 -6.69
CA GLY A 86 5.91 11.73 -5.42
C GLY A 86 7.31 12.27 -5.13
N LYS A 87 7.41 13.18 -4.16
CA LYS A 87 8.69 13.82 -3.78
C LYS A 87 9.66 12.88 -3.05
N GLY A 88 9.16 11.79 -2.49
CA GLY A 88 9.96 10.69 -1.95
C GLY A 88 9.17 9.40 -2.12
N ILE A 89 9.75 8.41 -2.77
CA ILE A 89 9.09 7.13 -3.09
C ILE A 89 9.90 6.02 -2.44
N ASP A 90 9.24 5.18 -1.66
CA ASP A 90 9.84 4.01 -1.01
C ASP A 90 8.92 2.81 -1.24
N ILE A 91 9.36 1.88 -2.09
CA ILE A 91 8.61 0.68 -2.47
C ILE A 91 9.43 -0.53 -2.07
N LYS A 92 8.88 -1.35 -1.16
CA LYS A 92 9.55 -2.53 -0.59
C LYS A 92 8.64 -3.74 -0.67
N GLY A 93 8.90 -4.61 -1.63
CA GLY A 93 8.30 -5.94 -1.71
C GLY A 93 9.24 -7.00 -1.14
N LYS A 94 8.68 -8.15 -0.78
CA LYS A 94 9.46 -9.38 -0.58
C LYS A 94 8.96 -10.43 -1.54
N GLU A 95 9.88 -11.12 -2.21
CA GLU A 95 9.54 -12.28 -3.02
C GLU A 95 9.66 -13.53 -2.16
N TYR A 96 8.74 -14.45 -2.36
CA TYR A 96 8.76 -15.79 -1.77
C TYR A 96 8.92 -16.76 -2.93
N GLU A 97 9.83 -17.72 -2.78
CA GLU A 97 10.01 -18.86 -3.68
C GLU A 97 8.88 -19.89 -3.53
#